data_AF-A0A7C5CAH9-F1
#
_entry.id   AF-A0A7C5CAH9-F1
#
_cell.length_a   1.000
_cell.length_b   1.000
_cell.length_c   1.000
_cell.angle_alpha   90.00
_cell.angle_beta   90.00
_cell.angle_gamma   90.00
#
_symmetry.space_group_name_H-M   'P 1'
#
loop_
_entity.id
_entity.type
_entity.pdbx_description
1 polymer ?
#
loop_
_entity_poly.entity_id
_entity_poly.type
_entity_poly.pdbx_seq_one_letter_code
_entity_poly.pdbx_strand_id
1 'polypeptide(L)'
;MPDHIHILVRLRPTMAPSEFMQKIKSNSSKWINDNKLLRGKFFWQTGGGIFSVDYTRVDSVRKYIIDQKEHHKKRIFRSEYIELLEKYNIQYDSKYLLKFHDLD
;
A
#
# COMPACT_ATOMS: atom_id res chain seq x y z
N MET A 1 -4.25 6.40 9.93
CA MET A 1 -4.71 5.55 8.80
C MET A 1 -6.20 5.41 8.81
N PRO A 2 -6.86 6.08 7.86
CA PRO A 2 -8.03 5.45 7.25
C PRO A 2 -7.93 5.32 5.72
N ASP A 3 -6.88 5.82 5.08
CA ASP A 3 -6.82 6.04 3.62
C ASP A 3 -5.97 5.04 2.82
N HIS A 4 -5.11 4.24 3.48
CA HIS A 4 -4.30 3.22 2.83
C HIS A 4 -4.03 1.99 3.74
N ILE A 5 -3.50 0.91 3.16
CA ILE A 5 -3.16 -0.33 3.86
C ILE A 5 -1.75 -0.81 3.47
N HIS A 6 -1.08 -1.51 4.39
CA HIS A 6 0.17 -2.24 4.13
C HIS A 6 -0.06 -3.74 4.29
N ILE A 7 0.55 -4.53 3.40
CA ILE A 7 0.44 -5.99 3.42
C ILE A 7 1.84 -6.58 3.29
N LEU A 8 2.23 -7.41 4.25
CA LEU A 8 3.40 -8.29 4.15
C LEU A 8 2.93 -9.68 3.77
N VAL A 9 3.43 -10.20 2.65
CA VAL A 9 2.96 -11.48 2.08
C VAL A 9 4.13 -12.27 1.50
N ARG A 10 4.04 -13.59 1.56
CA ARG A 10 4.88 -14.51 0.78
C ARG A 10 4.13 -14.88 -0.49
N LEU A 11 4.66 -14.50 -1.65
CA LEU A 11 4.07 -14.83 -2.95
C LEU A 11 4.68 -16.11 -3.51
N ARG A 12 3.87 -16.88 -4.25
CA ARG A 12 4.39 -17.98 -5.06
C ARG A 12 5.21 -17.37 -6.21
N PRO A 13 6.35 -17.97 -6.60
CA PRO A 13 7.16 -17.44 -7.70
C PRO A 13 6.43 -17.34 -9.04
N THR A 14 5.37 -18.13 -9.23
CA THR A 14 4.54 -18.14 -10.44
C THR A 14 3.50 -17.00 -10.49
N MET A 15 3.36 -16.21 -9.42
CA MET A 15 2.42 -15.09 -9.38
C MET A 15 3.17 -13.78 -9.53
N ALA A 16 2.81 -13.00 -10.55
CA ALA A 16 3.39 -11.68 -10.73
C ALA A 16 2.95 -10.74 -9.59
N PRO A 17 3.82 -9.87 -9.06
CA PRO A 17 3.44 -8.92 -8.02
C PRO A 17 2.27 -8.00 -8.43
N SER A 18 2.25 -7.56 -9.69
CA SER A 18 1.16 -6.75 -10.25
C SER A 18 -0.18 -7.49 -10.28
N GLU A 19 -0.15 -8.79 -10.61
CA GLU A 19 -1.33 -9.67 -10.58
C GLU A 19 -1.86 -9.82 -9.15
N PHE A 20 -0.97 -10.01 -8.17
CA PHE A 20 -1.35 -10.08 -6.75
C PHE A 20 -2.07 -8.79 -6.32
N MET A 21 -1.49 -7.61 -6.60
CA MET A 21 -2.11 -6.34 -6.26
C MET A 21 -3.46 -6.16 -6.96
N GLN A 22 -3.56 -6.52 -8.24
CA GLN A 22 -4.81 -6.46 -8.98
C GLN A 22 -5.89 -7.31 -8.31
N LYS A 23 -5.58 -8.57 -7.96
CA LYS A 23 -6.51 -9.48 -7.30
C LYS A 23 -7.00 -8.97 -5.95
N ILE A 24 -6.09 -8.46 -5.11
CA ILE A 24 -6.47 -7.87 -3.81
C ILE A 24 -7.43 -6.72 -4.03
N LYS A 25 -7.09 -5.80 -4.94
CA LYS A 25 -7.88 -4.59 -5.18
C LYS A 25 -9.24 -4.92 -5.79
N SER A 26 -9.30 -5.75 -6.83
CA SER A 26 -10.55 -6.11 -7.51
C SER A 26 -11.50 -6.88 -6.61
N ASN A 27 -11.00 -7.88 -5.89
CA ASN A 27 -11.84 -8.75 -5.07
C ASN A 27 -12.38 -8.02 -3.85
N SER A 28 -11.55 -7.21 -3.19
CA SER A 28 -12.01 -6.39 -2.05
C SER A 28 -12.99 -5.31 -2.51
N SER A 29 -12.73 -4.62 -3.63
CA SER A 29 -13.69 -3.64 -4.14
C SER A 29 -15.03 -4.28 -4.50
N LYS A 30 -15.02 -5.44 -5.17
CA LYS A 30 -16.25 -6.17 -5.48
C LYS A 30 -16.98 -6.56 -4.20
N TRP A 31 -16.30 -7.19 -3.25
CA TRP A 31 -16.91 -7.65 -2.00
C TRP A 31 -17.51 -6.49 -1.17
N ILE A 32 -16.79 -5.38 -1.00
CA ILE A 32 -17.28 -4.20 -0.28
C ILE A 32 -18.54 -3.62 -0.94
N ASN A 33 -18.53 -3.52 -2.26
CA ASN A 33 -19.66 -2.96 -3.02
C ASN A 33 -20.87 -3.89 -3.04
N ASP A 34 -20.66 -5.19 -3.27
CA ASP A 34 -21.73 -6.20 -3.30
C ASP A 34 -22.45 -6.29 -1.94
N ASN A 35 -21.69 -6.17 -0.84
CA ASN A 35 -22.23 -6.18 0.52
C ASN A 35 -22.71 -4.79 1.01
N LYS A 36 -22.63 -3.74 0.18
CA LYS A 36 -23.06 -2.38 0.51
C LYS A 36 -22.49 -1.86 1.83
N LEU A 37 -21.21 -2.15 2.11
CA LEU A 37 -20.58 -1.79 3.39
C LEU A 37 -20.33 -0.29 3.54
N LEU A 38 -20.45 0.48 2.45
CA LEU A 38 -20.34 1.94 2.43
C LEU A 38 -21.56 2.55 1.75
N ARG A 39 -21.89 3.80 2.10
CA ARG A 39 -22.99 4.56 1.47
C ARG A 39 -22.77 4.88 -0.02
N GLY A 40 -21.54 4.72 -0.52
CA GLY A 40 -21.17 4.94 -1.91
C GLY A 40 -20.37 3.78 -2.49
N LYS A 41 -19.95 3.90 -3.76
CA LYS A 41 -19.07 2.91 -4.39
C LYS A 41 -17.65 3.03 -3.86
N PHE A 42 -17.11 1.93 -3.37
CA PHE A 42 -15.71 1.81 -3.03
C PHE A 42 -14.86 1.56 -4.27
N PHE A 43 -13.75 2.27 -4.38
CA PHE A 43 -12.71 2.02 -5.38
C PHE A 43 -11.35 2.30 -4.76
N TRP A 44 -10.35 1.51 -5.14
CA TRP A 44 -8.97 1.81 -4.79
C TRP A 44 -8.39 2.88 -5.72
N GLN A 45 -7.41 3.64 -5.22
CA GLN A 45 -6.59 4.50 -6.07
C GLN A 45 -5.97 3.74 -7.24
N THR A 46 -5.70 4.41 -8.36
CA THR A 46 -4.94 3.80 -9.45
C THR A 46 -3.47 3.64 -9.02
N GLY A 47 -2.85 2.52 -9.39
CA GLY A 47 -1.48 2.19 -8.99
C GLY A 47 -1.34 1.68 -7.55
N GLY A 48 -0.11 1.62 -7.08
CA GLY A 48 0.28 1.16 -5.75
C GLY A 48 1.79 0.90 -5.68
N GLY A 49 2.30 0.57 -4.48
CA GLY A 49 3.70 0.19 -4.28
C GLY A 49 3.84 -1.30 -3.92
N ILE A 50 4.84 -1.96 -4.49
CA ILE A 50 5.30 -3.29 -4.04
C ILE A 50 6.82 -3.23 -3.92
N PHE A 51 7.32 -3.70 -2.78
CA PHE A 51 8.74 -3.74 -2.48
C PHE A 51 9.10 -5.15 -2.04
N SER A 52 10.18 -5.69 -2.59
CA SER A 52 10.73 -6.98 -2.16
C SER A 52 11.41 -6.82 -0.80
N VAL A 53 11.20 -7.78 0.08
CA VAL A 53 11.76 -7.79 1.44
C VAL A 53 12.70 -8.96 1.58
N ASP A 54 13.92 -8.68 2.04
CA ASP A 54 14.89 -9.72 2.43
C ASP A 54 14.38 -10.50 3.65
N TYR A 55 14.63 -11.82 3.68
CA TYR A 55 14.15 -12.70 4.74
C TYR A 55 14.58 -12.24 6.14
N THR A 56 15.81 -11.74 6.29
CA THR A 56 16.34 -11.25 7.57
C THR A 56 15.60 -10.01 8.08
N ARG A 57 14.92 -9.29 7.19
CA ARG A 57 14.18 -8.06 7.52
C ARG A 57 12.69 -8.31 7.75
N VAL A 58 12.19 -9.53 7.59
CA VAL A 58 10.76 -9.86 7.73
C VAL A 58 10.19 -9.41 9.08
N ASP A 59 10.89 -9.67 10.18
CA ASP A 59 10.40 -9.29 11.51
C ASP A 59 10.41 -7.76 11.71
N SER A 60 11.41 -7.07 11.16
CA SER A 60 11.46 -5.61 11.19
C SER A 60 10.32 -4.97 10.40
N VAL A 61 9.99 -5.54 9.22
CA VAL A 61 8.87 -5.07 8.39
C VAL A 61 7.53 -5.40 9.04
N ARG A 62 7.40 -6.57 9.65
CA ARG A 62 6.20 -6.95 10.42
C ARG A 62 5.96 -5.94 11.54
N LYS A 63 6.99 -5.63 12.34
CA LYS A 63 6.91 -4.65 13.42
C LYS A 63 6.51 -3.27 12.88
N TYR A 64 7.16 -2.82 11.81
CA TYR A 64 6.83 -1.57 11.15
C TYR A 64 5.35 -1.50 10.75
N ILE A 65 4.78 -2.54 10.13
CA ILE A 65 3.35 -2.59 9.74
C ILE A 65 2.42 -2.54 10.95
N ILE A 66 2.74 -3.25 12.04
CA ILE A 66 1.93 -3.24 13.27
C ILE A 66 1.91 -1.84 13.89
N ASP A 67 3.05 -1.15 13.88
CA ASP A 67 3.22 0.16 14.51
C ASP A 67 2.69 1.31 13.61
N GLN A 68 2.26 1.04 12.37
CA GLN A 68 1.85 2.05 11.38
C GLN A 68 0.76 3.01 11.89
N LYS A 69 -0.19 2.52 12.68
CA LYS A 69 -1.25 3.37 13.24
C LYS A 69 -0.67 4.50 14.12
N GLU A 70 0.36 4.19 14.89
CA GLU A 70 1.06 5.16 15.73
C GLU A 70 2.02 6.03 14.91
N HIS A 71 2.72 5.47 13.93
CA HIS A 71 3.56 6.23 12.99
C HIS A 71 2.76 7.34 12.28
N HIS A 72 1.55 7.03 11.83
CA HIS A 72 0.68 8.00 11.15
C HIS A 72 0.04 9.06 12.05
N LYS A 73 0.27 9.04 13.37
CA LYS A 73 -0.06 10.18 14.22
C LYS A 73 0.89 11.35 14.02
N LYS A 74 2.11 11.09 13.51
CA LYS A 74 3.19 12.08 13.38
C LYS A 74 3.66 12.28 11.95
N ARG A 75 3.19 11.47 11.01
CA ARG A 75 3.73 11.38 9.66
C ARG A 75 2.65 11.07 8.63
N ILE A 76 2.64 11.79 7.50
CA ILE A 76 1.72 11.55 6.39
C ILE A 76 2.26 10.51 5.41
N PHE A 77 1.35 9.81 4.72
CA PHE A 77 1.68 8.72 3.79
C PHE A 77 2.56 9.17 2.63
N ARG A 78 2.31 10.36 2.08
CA ARG A 78 3.11 10.92 0.98
C ARG A 78 4.61 10.96 1.30
N SER A 79 4.97 11.52 2.44
CA SER A 79 6.37 11.65 2.86
C SER A 79 7.01 10.30 3.14
N GLU A 80 6.24 9.32 3.62
CA GLU A 80 6.73 7.96 3.83
C GLU A 80 6.96 7.21 2.51
N TYR A 81 6.04 7.35 1.56
CA TYR A 81 6.19 6.74 0.23
C TYR A 81 7.42 7.25 -0.50
N ILE A 82 7.67 8.56 -0.45
CA ILE A 82 8.87 9.18 -1.05
C ILE A 82 10.15 8.62 -0.39
N GLU A 83 10.21 8.58 0.94
CA GLU A 83 11.36 8.00 1.64
C GLU A 83 11.60 6.54 1.30
N LEU A 84 10.54 5.75 1.07
CA LEU A 84 10.71 4.37 0.61
C LEU A 84 11.35 4.33 -0.78
N LEU A 85 10.90 5.16 -1.72
CA LEU A 85 11.51 5.23 -3.05
C LEU A 85 12.99 5.61 -2.97
N GLU A 86 13.32 6.64 -2.20
CA GLU A 86 14.70 7.10 -1.97
C GLU A 86 15.55 6.01 -1.32
N LYS A 87 15.07 5.39 -0.24
CA LYS A 87 15.77 4.33 0.49
C LYS A 87 16.11 3.13 -0.39
N TYR A 88 15.26 2.81 -1.36
CA TYR A 88 15.46 1.72 -2.31
C TYR A 88 16.10 2.18 -3.63
N ASN A 89 16.57 3.43 -3.72
CA ASN A 89 17.18 4.03 -4.92
C ASN A 89 16.31 3.88 -6.19
N ILE A 90 14.98 3.97 -6.02
CA ILE A 90 14.04 3.91 -7.13
C ILE A 90 13.94 5.30 -7.73
N GLN A 91 14.32 5.45 -8.99
CA GLN A 91 14.10 6.70 -9.72
C GLN A 91 12.61 6.92 -9.96
N TYR A 92 12.12 8.12 -9.66
CA TYR A 92 10.75 8.50 -9.91
C TYR A 92 10.68 9.94 -10.44
N ASP A 93 9.67 10.21 -11.25
CA ASP A 93 9.27 11.56 -11.61
C ASP A 93 8.11 11.96 -10.69
N SER A 94 8.20 13.14 -10.08
CA SER A 94 7.18 13.65 -9.16
C SER A 94 5.78 13.71 -9.79
N LYS A 95 5.69 13.85 -11.12
CA LYS A 95 4.42 13.87 -11.86
C LYS A 95 3.72 12.51 -11.96
N TYR A 96 4.45 11.41 -11.73
CA TYR A 96 3.92 10.05 -11.78
C TYR A 96 3.78 9.41 -10.39
N LEU A 97 3.97 10.18 -9.32
CA LEU A 97 3.67 9.73 -7.98
C LEU A 97 2.17 9.46 -7.80
N LEU A 98 1.84 8.64 -6.81
CA LEU A 98 0.46 8.34 -6.45
C LEU A 98 -0.31 9.64 -6.17
N LYS A 99 -1.61 9.63 -6.47
CA LYS A 99 -2.49 10.73 -6.08
C LYS A 99 -2.79 10.60 -4.60
N PHE A 100 -2.04 11.34 -3.79
CA PHE A 100 -2.26 11.41 -2.35
C PHE A 100 -3.47 12.29 -2.06
N HIS A 101 -4.40 11.77 -1.27
CA HIS A 101 -5.47 12.55 -0.65
C HIS A 101 -4.99 12.92 0.75
N ASP A 102 -3.95 13.75 0.81
CA ASP A 102 -3.55 14.37 2.08
C ASP A 102 -4.74 15.27 2.48
N LEU A 103 -5.33 15.00 3.65
CA LEU A 103 -6.47 15.76 4.18
C LEU A 103 -6.07 17.24 4.25
N ASP A 104 -6.74 18.10 3.48
CA ASP A 104 -6.86 19.53 3.80
C ASP A 104 -7.69 19.68 5.08
#